data_AF-A0A6V8E402-F1
#
_entry.id   AF-A0A6V8E402-F1
#
_cell.length_a   1.000
_cell.length_b   1.000
_cell.length_c   1.000
_cell.angle_alpha   90.00
_cell.angle_beta   90.00
_cell.angle_gamma   90.00
#
_symmetry.space_group_name_H-M   'P 1'
#
loop_
_entity.id
_entity.type
_entity.pdbx_description
1 polymer ?
#
loop_
_entity_poly.entity_id
_entity_poly.type
_entity_poly.pdbx_seq_one_letter_code
_entity_poly.pdbx_strand_id
1 'polypeptide(L)'
;MSEEIIAETDTDWFDNHLRDWADSGWEVEEIEKYLVNNSATATEALMRVEYLIGACKQLSSRMSHKWLERIDISGGLFDEWIEALNNPMNYEEIVERYNEWARQYRRWELILDKCRRDWEAVMLSEERLLILARCDALDDSSKPRINLLIPMMEDPNSFATLDSLLSEIEENEARQKRAVYAAIESLRSDGYDVEYIADMNLVEALQEIGHRQKIHNLHEIIRLQIIDEIAEFDDQLAEKYEAQRKTMLNNDSELSLTDLSEQVSAMGLDLKKRLSKINLQIADWIDSGIVFS
;
A
#
# COMPACT_ATOMS: atom_id res chain seq x y z
N MET A 1 -44.03 18.18 65.25
CA MET A 1 -44.43 16.76 65.18
C MET A 1 -45.47 16.71 64.07
N SER A 2 -45.18 16.41 62.82
CA SER A 2 -44.05 15.74 62.20
C SER A 2 -44.18 16.05 60.70
N GLU A 3 -43.25 16.81 60.14
CA GLU A 3 -43.06 16.86 58.69
C GLU A 3 -42.11 15.72 58.36
N GLU A 4 -42.67 14.72 57.68
CA GLU A 4 -41.92 13.60 57.14
C GLU A 4 -40.93 14.11 56.10
N ILE A 5 -39.69 13.76 56.34
CA ILE A 5 -38.51 13.96 55.51
C ILE A 5 -38.77 13.25 54.17
N ILE A 6 -39.08 14.03 53.13
CA ILE A 6 -38.98 13.56 51.75
C ILE A 6 -37.49 13.40 51.48
N ALA A 7 -37.09 12.17 51.20
CA ALA A 7 -35.72 11.74 51.06
C ALA A 7 -34.94 12.54 49.99
N GLU A 8 -33.92 13.27 50.43
CA GLU A 8 -32.88 13.95 49.62
C GLU A 8 -31.78 12.96 49.15
N THR A 9 -32.08 11.68 48.98
CA THR A 9 -31.05 10.64 48.73
C THR A 9 -30.96 10.13 47.29
N ASP A 10 -31.81 10.60 46.37
CA ASP A 10 -31.86 10.06 44.98
C ASP A 10 -30.94 10.81 43.98
N THR A 11 -30.36 11.95 44.37
CA THR A 11 -29.52 12.78 43.47
C THR A 11 -28.02 12.48 43.61
N ASP A 12 -27.58 12.00 44.77
CA ASP A 12 -26.16 11.83 45.11
C ASP A 12 -25.47 10.65 44.40
N TRP A 13 -26.21 9.65 43.92
CA TRP A 13 -25.57 8.45 43.37
C TRP A 13 -25.02 8.70 41.95
N PHE A 14 -25.77 9.38 41.08
CA PHE A 14 -25.33 9.63 39.70
C PHE A 14 -24.09 10.51 39.68
N ASP A 15 -24.03 11.48 40.59
CA ASP A 15 -22.92 12.40 40.73
C ASP A 15 -21.59 11.69 41.06
N ASN A 16 -21.63 10.61 41.84
CA ASN A 16 -20.42 9.83 42.13
C ASN A 16 -19.91 9.07 40.90
N HIS A 17 -20.81 8.41 40.14
CA HIS A 17 -20.43 7.71 38.91
C HIS A 17 -19.96 8.68 37.81
N LEU A 18 -20.62 9.83 37.66
CA LEU A 18 -20.23 10.86 36.70
C LEU A 18 -18.85 11.43 37.06
N ARG A 19 -18.55 11.64 38.35
CA ARG A 19 -17.20 12.06 38.78
C ARG A 19 -16.16 11.00 38.47
N ASP A 20 -16.42 9.74 38.79
CA ASP A 20 -15.48 8.64 38.51
C ASP A 20 -15.18 8.50 37.00
N TRP A 21 -16.19 8.70 36.15
CA TRP A 21 -16.02 8.68 34.69
C TRP A 21 -15.29 9.94 34.18
N ALA A 22 -15.62 11.12 34.69
CA ALA A 22 -14.89 12.35 34.35
C ALA A 22 -13.41 12.26 34.75
N ASP A 23 -13.12 11.76 35.95
CA ASP A 23 -11.75 11.53 36.45
C ASP A 23 -11.00 10.49 35.60
N SER A 24 -11.72 9.55 35.00
CA SER A 24 -11.19 8.57 34.05
C SER A 24 -11.02 9.14 32.62
N GLY A 25 -11.35 10.41 32.39
CA GLY A 25 -11.16 11.12 31.13
C GLY A 25 -12.34 11.06 30.16
N TRP A 26 -13.53 10.61 30.58
CA TRP A 26 -14.71 10.53 29.71
C TRP A 26 -15.48 11.85 29.68
N GLU A 27 -16.08 12.16 28.53
CA GLU A 27 -17.04 13.25 28.41
C GLU A 27 -18.39 12.85 29.03
N VAL A 28 -18.81 13.58 30.06
CA VAL A 28 -19.96 13.20 30.89
C VAL A 28 -21.22 14.02 30.64
N GLU A 29 -21.16 15.11 29.87
CA GLU A 29 -22.31 16.02 29.68
C GLU A 29 -23.53 15.33 29.04
N GLU A 30 -23.30 14.50 28.02
CA GLU A 30 -24.38 13.75 27.37
C GLU A 30 -24.83 12.55 28.19
N ILE A 31 -23.91 11.96 28.96
CA ILE A 31 -24.21 10.90 29.92
C ILE A 31 -25.18 11.43 30.98
N GLU A 32 -24.89 12.59 31.57
CA GLU A 32 -25.73 13.24 32.56
C GLU A 32 -27.14 13.50 32.00
N LYS A 33 -27.23 14.11 30.80
CA LYS A 33 -28.51 14.34 30.12
C LYS A 33 -29.28 13.04 29.90
N TYR A 34 -28.62 11.98 29.47
CA TYR A 34 -29.24 10.67 29.26
C TYR A 34 -29.77 10.07 30.57
N LEU A 35 -28.99 10.12 31.65
CA LEU A 35 -29.36 9.56 32.95
C LEU A 35 -30.53 10.32 33.58
N VAL A 36 -30.53 11.65 33.50
CA VAL A 36 -31.64 12.50 34.00
C VAL A 36 -32.94 12.19 33.24
N ASN A 37 -32.86 12.07 31.92
CA ASN A 37 -34.03 11.76 31.07
C ASN A 37 -34.57 10.34 31.30
N ASN A 38 -33.76 9.42 31.80
CA ASN A 38 -34.13 8.02 32.07
C ASN A 38 -34.11 7.69 33.57
N SER A 39 -34.33 8.68 34.44
CA SER A 39 -34.30 8.51 35.90
C SER A 39 -35.33 7.47 36.41
N ALA A 40 -36.42 7.27 35.69
CA ALA A 40 -37.42 6.24 36.01
C ALA A 40 -36.89 4.80 35.87
N THR A 41 -35.85 4.57 35.06
CA THR A 41 -35.18 3.28 34.83
C THR A 41 -33.68 3.38 35.13
N ALA A 42 -33.34 4.05 36.23
CA ALA A 42 -31.99 4.46 36.58
C ALA A 42 -30.94 3.31 36.57
N THR A 43 -31.28 2.12 37.07
CA THR A 43 -30.37 0.96 37.04
C THR A 43 -30.04 0.52 35.61
N GLU A 44 -31.04 0.47 34.73
CA GLU A 44 -30.85 0.06 33.33
C GLU A 44 -30.04 1.11 32.56
N ALA A 45 -30.35 2.39 32.78
CA ALA A 45 -29.62 3.50 32.19
C ALA A 45 -28.13 3.49 32.60
N LEU A 46 -27.84 3.19 33.87
CA LEU A 46 -26.47 3.07 34.37
C LEU A 46 -25.73 1.87 33.76
N MET A 47 -26.35 0.69 33.74
CA MET A 47 -25.79 -0.50 33.10
C MET A 47 -25.49 -0.25 31.61
N ARG A 48 -26.35 0.52 30.93
CA ARG A 48 -26.16 0.91 29.54
C ARG A 48 -24.92 1.78 29.35
N VAL A 49 -24.73 2.78 30.21
CA VAL A 49 -23.55 3.66 30.16
C VAL A 49 -22.27 2.89 30.47
N GLU A 50 -22.26 2.02 31.48
CA GLU A 50 -21.11 1.17 31.79
C GLU A 50 -20.75 0.25 30.61
N TYR A 51 -21.76 -0.32 29.96
CA TYR A 51 -21.57 -1.09 28.74
C TYR A 51 -20.94 -0.24 27.63
N LEU A 52 -21.43 0.98 27.40
CA LEU A 52 -20.91 1.89 26.37
C LEU A 52 -19.45 2.25 26.64
N ILE A 53 -19.10 2.60 27.88
CA ILE A 53 -17.72 2.88 28.28
C ILE A 53 -16.82 1.67 28.03
N GLY A 54 -17.26 0.47 28.42
CA GLY A 54 -16.53 -0.76 28.17
C GLY A 54 -16.32 -1.02 26.66
N ALA A 55 -17.35 -0.77 25.87
CA ALA A 55 -17.33 -0.94 24.42
C ALA A 55 -16.42 0.09 23.73
N CYS A 56 -16.43 1.35 24.16
CA CYS A 56 -15.51 2.39 23.69
C CYS A 56 -14.05 2.03 23.98
N LYS A 57 -13.75 1.55 25.20
CA LYS A 57 -12.40 1.07 25.56
C LYS A 57 -11.96 -0.08 24.66
N GLN A 58 -12.84 -1.05 24.42
CA GLN A 58 -12.56 -2.18 23.54
C GLN A 58 -12.32 -1.73 22.11
N LEU A 59 -13.17 -0.87 21.56
CA LEU A 59 -13.02 -0.37 20.19
C LEU A 59 -11.74 0.45 20.02
N SER A 60 -11.45 1.34 20.98
CA SER A 60 -10.21 2.12 21.01
C SER A 60 -8.98 1.21 21.02
N SER A 61 -8.97 0.17 21.85
CA SER A 61 -7.84 -0.78 21.90
C SER A 61 -7.56 -1.52 20.58
N ARG A 62 -8.60 -1.73 19.75
CA ARG A 62 -8.48 -2.38 18.43
C ARG A 62 -7.86 -1.45 17.37
N MET A 63 -8.01 -0.15 17.58
CA MET A 63 -7.47 0.92 16.73
C MET A 63 -6.10 1.42 17.21
N SER A 64 -5.74 1.19 18.48
CA SER A 64 -4.52 1.70 19.11
C SER A 64 -3.41 0.64 19.27
N HIS A 65 -3.35 -0.36 18.39
CA HIS A 65 -2.25 -1.32 18.41
C HIS A 65 -0.93 -0.67 17.98
N LYS A 66 0.17 -0.97 18.68
CA LYS A 66 1.50 -0.36 18.46
C LYS A 66 2.03 -0.45 17.02
N TRP A 67 1.66 -1.48 16.27
CA TRP A 67 2.11 -1.62 14.87
C TRP A 67 1.32 -0.71 13.92
N LEU A 68 0.10 -0.29 14.28
CA LEU A 68 -0.72 0.59 13.45
C LEU A 68 -0.14 1.99 13.35
N GLU A 69 0.53 2.48 14.41
CA GLU A 69 1.27 3.75 14.41
C GLU A 69 2.34 3.83 13.30
N ARG A 70 2.85 2.68 12.85
CA ARG A 70 3.91 2.62 11.82
C ARG A 70 3.39 2.47 10.40
N ILE A 71 2.18 1.93 10.24
CA ILE A 71 1.65 1.49 8.94
C ILE A 71 0.56 2.45 8.44
N ASP A 72 -0.02 3.29 9.32
CA ASP A 72 -1.13 4.21 9.04
C ASP A 72 -2.15 3.69 8.00
N ILE A 73 -2.67 2.49 8.27
CA ILE A 73 -3.65 1.81 7.40
C ILE A 73 -4.93 2.63 7.26
N SER A 74 -5.19 3.51 8.23
CA SER A 74 -6.42 4.30 8.32
C SER A 74 -6.31 5.69 7.68
N GLY A 75 -5.11 6.16 7.34
CA GLY A 75 -4.88 7.53 6.88
C GLY A 75 -5.28 8.58 7.92
N GLY A 76 -5.04 8.31 9.21
CA GLY A 76 -5.44 9.18 10.33
C GLY A 76 -6.88 9.05 10.84
N LEU A 77 -7.74 8.22 10.23
CA LEU A 77 -9.13 8.03 10.68
C LEU A 77 -9.24 7.46 12.10
N PHE A 78 -8.28 6.63 12.52
CA PHE A 78 -8.31 6.04 13.86
C PHE A 78 -8.17 7.08 14.97
N ASP A 79 -7.35 8.12 14.78
CA ASP A 79 -7.20 9.16 15.79
C ASP A 79 -8.51 9.97 15.95
N GLU A 80 -9.17 10.32 14.83
CA GLU A 80 -10.48 10.97 14.82
C GLU A 80 -11.52 10.14 15.59
N TRP A 81 -11.57 8.84 15.32
CA TRP A 81 -12.54 7.95 15.97
C TRP A 81 -12.24 7.69 17.44
N ILE A 82 -10.96 7.57 17.82
CA ILE A 82 -10.56 7.41 19.21
C ILE A 82 -10.92 8.66 20.01
N GLU A 83 -10.67 9.86 19.47
CA GLU A 83 -11.07 11.11 20.11
C GLU A 83 -12.60 11.20 20.27
N ALA A 84 -13.35 10.86 19.22
CA ALA A 84 -14.82 10.86 19.27
C ALA A 84 -15.40 9.86 20.27
N LEU A 85 -14.69 8.75 20.55
CA LEU A 85 -15.10 7.75 21.53
C LEU A 85 -14.94 8.22 22.98
N ASN A 86 -14.25 9.33 23.25
CA ASN A 86 -14.20 9.94 24.59
C ASN A 86 -15.59 10.30 25.12
N ASN A 87 -16.56 10.51 24.22
CA ASN A 87 -17.99 10.53 24.56
C ASN A 87 -18.61 9.14 24.29
N PRO A 88 -18.99 8.37 25.34
CA PRO A 88 -19.57 7.04 25.17
C PRO A 88 -20.89 7.00 24.37
N MET A 89 -21.60 8.12 24.27
CA MET A 89 -22.85 8.18 23.51
C MET A 89 -22.63 8.11 22.00
N ASN A 90 -21.42 8.42 21.52
CA ASN A 90 -21.06 8.32 20.10
C ASN A 90 -20.75 6.89 19.64
N TYR A 91 -20.70 5.92 20.56
CA TYR A 91 -20.24 4.56 20.27
C TYR A 91 -20.96 3.91 19.08
N GLU A 92 -22.28 4.03 18.99
CA GLU A 92 -23.07 3.35 17.95
C GLU A 92 -22.73 3.86 16.54
N GLU A 93 -22.56 5.17 16.39
CA GLU A 93 -22.15 5.78 15.13
C GLU A 93 -20.71 5.35 14.76
N ILE A 94 -19.79 5.45 15.72
CA ILE A 94 -18.37 5.17 15.47
C ILE A 94 -18.14 3.68 15.17
N VAL A 95 -18.81 2.77 15.88
CA VAL A 95 -18.68 1.33 15.62
C VAL A 95 -19.26 0.95 14.26
N GLU A 96 -20.32 1.61 13.80
CA GLU A 96 -20.86 1.42 12.46
C GLU A 96 -19.85 1.86 11.40
N ARG A 97 -19.33 3.10 11.51
CA ARG A 97 -18.27 3.63 10.62
C ARG A 97 -17.04 2.72 10.60
N TYR A 98 -16.57 2.30 11.76
CA TYR A 98 -15.43 1.38 11.88
C TYR A 98 -15.71 0.06 11.17
N ASN A 99 -16.87 -0.55 11.38
CA ASN A 99 -17.22 -1.84 10.78
C ASN A 99 -17.35 -1.74 9.26
N GLU A 100 -17.92 -0.66 8.74
CA GLU A 100 -18.01 -0.41 7.30
C GLU A 100 -16.64 -0.29 6.65
N TRP A 101 -15.74 0.47 7.27
CA TRP A 101 -14.36 0.60 6.85
C TRP A 101 -13.62 -0.75 6.92
N ALA A 102 -13.71 -1.45 8.06
CA ALA A 102 -13.02 -2.71 8.28
C ALA A 102 -13.50 -3.82 7.33
N ARG A 103 -14.75 -3.81 6.89
CA ARG A 103 -15.26 -4.72 5.86
C ARG A 103 -14.54 -4.58 4.51
N GLN A 104 -14.03 -3.39 4.21
CA GLN A 104 -13.31 -3.14 2.96
C GLN A 104 -11.82 -3.39 3.13
N TYR A 105 -11.23 -2.86 4.21
CA TYR A 105 -9.78 -2.74 4.35
C TYR A 105 -9.15 -3.71 5.36
N ARG A 106 -9.90 -4.26 6.32
CA ARG A 106 -9.36 -5.01 7.46
C ARG A 106 -10.27 -6.17 7.93
N ARG A 107 -10.78 -6.97 6.98
CA ARG A 107 -11.79 -8.02 7.24
C ARG A 107 -11.37 -9.07 8.25
N TRP A 108 -10.08 -9.44 8.23
CA TRP A 108 -9.51 -10.42 9.16
C TRP A 108 -9.64 -9.97 10.62
N GLU A 109 -9.53 -8.67 10.89
CA GLU A 109 -9.67 -8.14 12.25
C GLU A 109 -11.07 -8.37 12.80
N LEU A 110 -12.12 -8.14 11.99
CA LEU A 110 -13.50 -8.36 12.42
C LEU A 110 -13.75 -9.82 12.85
N ILE A 111 -13.15 -10.77 12.15
CA ILE A 111 -13.30 -12.20 12.44
C ILE A 111 -12.48 -12.61 13.65
N LEU A 112 -11.23 -12.18 13.73
CA LEU A 112 -10.37 -12.42 14.90
C LEU A 112 -10.93 -11.77 16.16
N ASP A 113 -11.63 -10.63 16.04
CA ASP A 113 -12.28 -9.98 17.16
C ASP A 113 -13.54 -10.71 17.61
N LYS A 114 -14.37 -11.13 16.65
CA LYS A 114 -15.57 -11.92 16.91
C LYS A 114 -15.26 -13.23 17.66
N CYS A 115 -14.20 -13.91 17.26
CA CYS A 115 -13.77 -15.18 17.86
C CYS A 115 -12.77 -15.00 19.01
N ARG A 116 -12.52 -13.77 19.48
CA ARG A 116 -11.51 -13.45 20.51
C ARG A 116 -11.59 -14.35 21.73
N ARG A 117 -12.79 -14.61 22.24
CA ARG A 117 -13.02 -15.46 23.43
C ARG A 117 -12.59 -16.91 23.21
N ASP A 118 -12.74 -17.44 22.01
CA ASP A 118 -12.36 -18.81 21.68
C ASP A 118 -10.83 -18.96 21.69
N TRP A 119 -10.13 -17.98 21.13
CA TRP A 119 -8.66 -17.88 21.17
C TRP A 119 -8.14 -17.70 22.60
N GLU A 120 -8.77 -16.85 23.40
CA GLU A 120 -8.41 -16.64 24.81
C GLU A 120 -8.65 -17.90 25.66
N ALA A 121 -9.73 -18.66 25.40
CA ALA A 121 -10.08 -19.86 26.14
C ALA A 121 -9.03 -20.98 26.03
N VAL A 122 -8.29 -21.02 24.91
CA VAL A 122 -7.19 -21.97 24.69
C VAL A 122 -5.81 -21.36 24.95
N MET A 123 -5.75 -20.17 25.58
CA MET A 123 -4.52 -19.44 25.90
C MET A 123 -3.70 -18.99 24.66
N LEU A 124 -4.33 -18.84 23.50
CA LEU A 124 -3.69 -18.42 22.24
C LEU A 124 -3.94 -16.93 21.91
N SER A 125 -3.99 -16.09 22.94
CA SER A 125 -4.28 -14.66 22.77
C SER A 125 -3.17 -13.89 22.05
N GLU A 126 -1.91 -14.29 22.26
CA GLU A 126 -0.74 -13.66 21.63
C GLU A 126 -0.64 -14.06 20.16
N GLU A 127 -0.89 -15.32 19.84
CA GLU A 127 -0.94 -15.87 18.49
C GLU A 127 -2.02 -15.20 17.64
N ARG A 128 -3.19 -14.94 18.22
CA ARG A 128 -4.26 -14.17 17.56
C ARG A 128 -3.78 -12.75 17.20
N LEU A 129 -3.11 -12.06 18.12
CA LEU A 129 -2.56 -10.73 17.87
C LEU A 129 -1.41 -10.77 16.86
N LEU A 130 -0.61 -11.84 16.85
CA LEU A 130 0.44 -12.04 15.87
C LEU A 130 -0.14 -12.19 14.46
N ILE A 131 -1.19 -13.01 14.29
CA ILE A 131 -1.91 -13.13 13.01
C ILE A 131 -2.42 -11.76 12.56
N LEU A 132 -3.06 -11.02 13.46
CA LEU A 132 -3.60 -9.69 13.16
C LEU A 132 -2.50 -8.73 12.68
N ALA A 133 -1.39 -8.63 13.41
CA ALA A 133 -0.27 -7.77 13.07
C ALA A 133 0.37 -8.13 11.73
N ARG A 134 0.52 -9.42 11.44
CA ARG A 134 1.05 -9.92 10.16
C ARG A 134 0.14 -9.57 8.99
N CYS A 135 -1.17 -9.77 9.15
CA CYS A 135 -2.14 -9.40 8.12
C CYS A 135 -2.14 -7.89 7.84
N ASP A 136 -2.04 -7.07 8.90
CA ASP A 136 -1.97 -5.62 8.80
C ASP A 136 -0.69 -5.12 8.11
N ALA A 137 0.42 -5.83 8.27
CA ALA A 137 1.74 -5.47 7.72
C ALA A 137 1.96 -5.82 6.25
N LEU A 138 1.08 -6.63 5.65
CA LEU A 138 1.15 -6.98 4.24
C LEU A 138 0.88 -5.77 3.34
N ASP A 139 1.51 -5.75 2.18
CA ASP A 139 1.24 -4.79 1.12
C ASP A 139 -0.24 -4.87 0.69
N ASP A 140 -0.82 -3.73 0.27
CA ASP A 140 -2.21 -3.67 -0.14
C ASP A 140 -2.57 -4.64 -1.26
N SER A 141 -1.61 -4.92 -2.15
CA SER A 141 -1.79 -5.90 -3.22
C SER A 141 -1.78 -7.36 -2.76
N SER A 142 -1.21 -7.65 -1.58
CA SER A 142 -1.17 -8.98 -0.96
C SER A 142 -2.41 -9.27 -0.13
N LYS A 143 -3.04 -8.25 0.45
CA LYS A 143 -4.23 -8.37 1.32
C LYS A 143 -5.38 -9.19 0.73
N PRO A 144 -5.69 -9.16 -0.59
CA PRO A 144 -6.73 -10.01 -1.16
C PRO A 144 -6.53 -11.52 -0.92
N ARG A 145 -5.29 -11.98 -0.77
CA ARG A 145 -4.97 -13.40 -0.52
C ARG A 145 -5.39 -13.84 0.89
N ILE A 146 -5.36 -12.91 1.86
CA ILE A 146 -5.77 -13.15 3.25
C ILE A 146 -7.23 -13.59 3.31
N ASN A 147 -8.08 -13.17 2.36
CA ASN A 147 -9.50 -13.54 2.35
C ASN A 147 -9.73 -15.06 2.29
N LEU A 148 -8.79 -15.80 1.71
CA LEU A 148 -8.85 -17.27 1.66
C LEU A 148 -8.56 -17.91 3.03
N LEU A 149 -7.86 -17.19 3.90
CA LEU A 149 -7.46 -17.62 5.24
C LEU A 149 -8.49 -17.25 6.31
N ILE A 150 -9.36 -16.27 6.03
CA ILE A 150 -10.37 -15.77 6.98
C ILE A 150 -11.19 -16.89 7.64
N PRO A 151 -11.73 -17.90 6.92
CA PRO A 151 -12.52 -18.95 7.56
C PRO A 151 -11.73 -19.76 8.60
N MET A 152 -10.42 -19.86 8.44
CA MET A 152 -9.56 -20.58 9.38
C MET A 152 -9.35 -19.78 10.66
N MET A 153 -9.35 -18.44 10.59
CA MET A 153 -9.18 -17.55 11.75
C MET A 153 -10.29 -17.69 12.81
N GLU A 154 -11.41 -18.32 12.48
CA GLU A 154 -12.48 -18.63 13.43
C GLU A 154 -12.09 -19.73 14.43
N ASP A 155 -11.19 -20.66 14.07
CA ASP A 155 -10.77 -21.78 14.91
C ASP A 155 -9.30 -21.66 15.33
N PRO A 156 -9.00 -21.50 16.63
CA PRO A 156 -7.63 -21.45 17.14
C PRO A 156 -6.79 -22.68 16.80
N ASN A 157 -7.39 -23.85 16.63
CA ASN A 157 -6.65 -25.08 16.28
C ASN A 157 -6.03 -25.03 14.87
N SER A 158 -6.51 -24.11 14.02
CA SER A 158 -5.96 -23.90 12.68
C SER A 158 -4.67 -23.07 12.67
N PHE A 159 -4.22 -22.57 13.83
CA PHE A 159 -3.09 -21.65 13.95
C PHE A 159 -1.85 -22.12 13.19
N ALA A 160 -1.43 -23.38 13.35
CA ALA A 160 -0.23 -23.90 12.67
C ALA A 160 -0.34 -23.84 11.14
N THR A 161 -1.53 -24.10 10.60
CA THR A 161 -1.77 -24.01 9.15
C THR A 161 -1.87 -22.55 8.69
N LEU A 162 -2.53 -21.69 9.48
CA LEU A 162 -2.58 -20.25 9.24
C LEU A 162 -1.17 -19.63 9.20
N ASP A 163 -0.33 -20.01 10.16
CA ASP A 163 1.06 -19.55 10.27
C ASP A 163 1.87 -19.92 9.04
N SER A 164 1.76 -21.16 8.58
CA SER A 164 2.42 -21.63 7.35
C SER A 164 1.94 -20.85 6.12
N LEU A 165 0.63 -20.70 5.94
CA LEU A 165 0.06 -20.04 4.76
C LEU A 165 0.36 -18.52 4.75
N LEU A 166 0.34 -17.86 5.90
CA LEU A 166 0.77 -16.47 6.03
C LEU A 166 2.25 -16.31 5.69
N SER A 167 3.09 -17.22 6.16
CA SER A 167 4.53 -17.20 5.86
C SER A 167 4.79 -17.34 4.36
N GLU A 168 4.05 -18.18 3.65
CA GLU A 168 4.15 -18.29 2.18
C GLU A 168 3.76 -16.99 1.46
N ILE A 169 2.72 -16.29 1.94
CA ILE A 169 2.30 -15.00 1.38
C ILE A 169 3.40 -13.95 1.61
N GLU A 170 3.92 -13.86 2.83
CA GLU A 170 4.99 -12.92 3.22
C GLU A 170 6.28 -13.19 2.45
N GLU A 171 6.68 -14.46 2.29
CA GLU A 171 7.86 -14.84 1.53
C GLU A 171 7.74 -14.47 0.05
N ASN A 172 6.54 -14.63 -0.52
CA ASN A 172 6.25 -14.23 -1.90
C ASN A 172 6.35 -12.71 -2.04
N GLU A 173 5.72 -11.94 -1.15
CA GLU A 173 5.81 -10.48 -1.13
C GLU A 173 7.26 -10.01 -0.97
N ALA A 174 8.02 -10.58 -0.03
CA ALA A 174 9.41 -10.25 0.19
C ALA A 174 10.28 -10.56 -1.04
N ARG A 175 9.99 -11.64 -1.77
CA ARG A 175 10.66 -11.97 -3.03
C ARG A 175 10.35 -10.94 -4.12
N GLN A 176 9.09 -10.53 -4.25
CA GLN A 176 8.66 -9.53 -5.21
C GLN A 176 9.27 -8.15 -4.90
N LYS A 177 9.25 -7.72 -3.63
CA LYS A 177 9.93 -6.49 -3.18
C LYS A 177 11.41 -6.50 -3.51
N ARG A 178 12.13 -7.61 -3.26
CA ARG A 178 13.55 -7.75 -3.66
C ARG A 178 13.75 -7.62 -5.17
N ALA A 179 12.86 -8.21 -5.98
CA ALA A 179 12.93 -8.08 -7.44
C ALA A 179 12.71 -6.63 -7.89
N VAL A 180 11.77 -5.92 -7.26
CA VAL A 180 11.52 -4.49 -7.49
C VAL A 180 12.78 -3.67 -7.19
N TYR A 181 13.37 -3.81 -6.00
CA TYR A 181 14.59 -3.09 -5.64
C TYR A 181 15.76 -3.39 -6.58
N ALA A 182 15.93 -4.65 -6.99
CA ALA A 182 16.97 -5.03 -7.95
C ALA A 182 16.75 -4.38 -9.33
N ALA A 183 15.50 -4.28 -9.78
CA ALA A 183 15.17 -3.63 -11.04
C ALA A 183 15.37 -2.11 -10.96
N ILE A 184 15.01 -1.47 -9.84
CA ILE A 184 15.28 -0.05 -9.59
C ILE A 184 16.79 0.22 -9.65
N GLU A 185 17.61 -0.59 -8.97
CA GLU A 185 19.06 -0.43 -8.97
C GLU A 185 19.64 -0.55 -10.39
N SER A 186 19.19 -1.55 -11.16
CA SER A 186 19.61 -1.75 -12.55
C SER A 186 19.27 -0.53 -13.41
N LEU A 187 17.99 -0.11 -13.41
CA LEU A 187 17.54 1.03 -14.20
C LEU A 187 18.24 2.33 -13.80
N ARG A 188 18.48 2.55 -12.50
CA ARG A 188 19.25 3.70 -12.02
C ARG A 188 20.69 3.68 -12.54
N SER A 189 21.33 2.51 -12.55
CA SER A 189 22.69 2.36 -13.09
C SER A 189 22.78 2.67 -14.59
N ASP A 190 21.67 2.45 -15.31
CA ASP A 190 21.51 2.76 -16.74
C ASP A 190 21.13 4.24 -16.98
N GLY A 191 20.97 5.04 -15.91
CA GLY A 191 20.72 6.48 -15.96
C GLY A 191 19.25 6.90 -15.93
N TYR A 192 18.33 5.97 -15.63
CA TYR A 192 16.92 6.30 -15.45
C TYR A 192 16.63 6.94 -14.09
N ASP A 193 15.72 7.89 -14.08
CA ASP A 193 15.12 8.41 -12.84
C ASP A 193 13.97 7.48 -12.40
N VAL A 194 14.22 6.64 -11.40
CA VAL A 194 13.31 5.57 -10.94
C VAL A 194 13.22 5.47 -9.42
N GLU A 195 13.76 6.44 -8.66
CA GLU A 195 13.78 6.34 -7.18
C GLU A 195 12.38 6.38 -6.58
N TYR A 196 11.45 7.11 -7.22
CA TYR A 196 10.05 7.21 -6.81
C TYR A 196 9.29 5.88 -6.81
N ILE A 197 9.77 4.87 -7.54
CA ILE A 197 9.11 3.54 -7.62
C ILE A 197 9.16 2.83 -6.27
N ALA A 198 10.16 3.14 -5.43
CA ALA A 198 10.31 2.51 -4.11
C ALA A 198 9.15 2.82 -3.16
N ASP A 199 8.45 3.94 -3.36
CA ASP A 199 7.34 4.39 -2.52
C ASP A 199 5.96 3.90 -3.02
N MET A 200 5.91 3.25 -4.19
CA MET A 200 4.68 2.70 -4.76
C MET A 200 4.26 1.39 -4.08
N ASN A 201 2.97 1.07 -4.15
CA ASN A 201 2.53 -0.29 -3.80
C ASN A 201 3.12 -1.31 -4.77
N LEU A 202 3.18 -2.58 -4.36
CA LEU A 202 3.92 -3.59 -5.11
C LEU A 202 3.41 -3.82 -6.54
N VAL A 203 2.10 -3.71 -6.78
CA VAL A 203 1.53 -3.89 -8.13
C VAL A 203 1.87 -2.73 -9.03
N GLU A 204 1.74 -1.50 -8.54
CA GLU A 204 2.12 -0.29 -9.26
C GLU A 204 3.62 -0.29 -9.56
N ALA A 205 4.45 -0.62 -8.57
CA ALA A 205 5.90 -0.70 -8.73
C ALA A 205 6.29 -1.70 -9.83
N LEU A 206 5.68 -2.89 -9.85
CA LEU A 206 5.93 -3.90 -10.87
C LEU A 206 5.48 -3.47 -12.27
N GLN A 207 4.33 -2.79 -12.37
CA GLN A 207 3.84 -2.26 -13.64
C GLN A 207 4.77 -1.16 -14.18
N GLU A 208 5.19 -0.24 -13.31
CA GLU A 208 6.09 0.85 -13.68
C GLU A 208 7.47 0.33 -14.08
N ILE A 209 8.04 -0.62 -13.33
CA ILE A 209 9.27 -1.30 -13.72
C ILE A 209 9.12 -1.95 -15.10
N GLY A 210 8.02 -2.66 -15.34
CA GLY A 210 7.77 -3.30 -16.63
C GLY A 210 7.72 -2.28 -17.77
N HIS A 211 7.08 -1.14 -17.54
CA HIS A 211 7.04 -0.04 -18.51
C HIS A 211 8.45 0.54 -18.78
N ARG A 212 9.21 0.84 -17.72
CA ARG A 212 10.57 1.38 -17.83
C ARG A 212 11.54 0.41 -18.50
N GLN A 213 11.44 -0.88 -18.20
CA GLN A 213 12.23 -1.91 -18.87
C GLN A 213 11.90 -2.03 -20.36
N LYS A 214 10.63 -1.88 -20.74
CA LYS A 214 10.23 -1.86 -22.16
C LYS A 214 10.88 -0.67 -22.89
N ILE A 215 10.85 0.51 -22.28
CA ILE A 215 11.52 1.71 -22.80
C ILE A 215 13.03 1.47 -22.91
N HIS A 216 13.66 0.91 -21.88
CA HIS A 216 15.08 0.56 -21.88
C HIS A 216 15.46 -0.38 -23.03
N ASN A 217 14.67 -1.42 -23.27
CA ASN A 217 14.92 -2.34 -24.39
C ASN A 217 14.87 -1.63 -25.75
N LEU A 218 13.97 -0.66 -25.94
CA LEU A 218 13.94 0.16 -27.17
C LEU A 218 15.20 1.00 -27.31
N HIS A 219 15.66 1.63 -26.23
CA HIS A 219 16.93 2.36 -26.22
C HIS A 219 18.12 1.47 -26.56
N GLU A 220 18.15 0.23 -26.08
CA GLU A 220 19.23 -0.71 -26.41
C GLU A 220 19.17 -1.20 -27.85
N ILE A 221 17.98 -1.42 -28.41
CA ILE A 221 17.81 -1.72 -29.84
C ILE A 221 18.35 -0.57 -30.69
N ILE A 222 17.98 0.68 -30.39
CA ILE A 222 18.45 1.86 -31.13
C ILE A 222 19.97 1.98 -31.03
N ARG A 223 20.56 1.74 -29.84
CA ARG A 223 22.01 1.74 -29.65
C ARG A 223 22.70 0.73 -30.58
N LEU A 224 22.18 -0.50 -30.64
CA LEU A 224 22.71 -1.53 -31.54
C LEU A 224 22.56 -1.14 -33.01
N GLN A 225 21.41 -0.58 -33.41
CA GLN A 225 21.21 -0.09 -34.79
C GLN A 225 22.21 1.02 -35.14
N ILE A 226 22.52 1.94 -34.23
CA ILE A 226 23.51 3.00 -34.47
C ILE A 226 24.91 2.38 -34.69
N ILE A 227 25.29 1.40 -33.86
CA ILE A 227 26.58 0.71 -33.99
C ILE A 227 26.66 -0.07 -35.31
N ASP A 228 25.64 -0.88 -35.62
CA ASP A 228 25.68 -1.82 -36.73
C ASP A 228 25.38 -1.18 -38.09
N GLU A 229 24.60 -0.09 -38.13
CA GLU A 229 24.14 0.51 -39.38
C GLU A 229 24.77 1.86 -39.70
N ILE A 230 25.32 2.58 -38.71
CA ILE A 230 25.88 3.92 -38.92
C ILE A 230 27.38 3.93 -38.63
N ALA A 231 27.83 3.40 -37.48
CA ALA A 231 29.24 3.52 -37.07
C ALA A 231 30.21 2.81 -38.04
N GLU A 232 29.78 1.77 -38.75
CA GLU A 232 30.59 1.14 -39.81
C GLU A 232 30.98 2.11 -40.95
N PHE A 233 30.24 3.22 -41.13
CA PHE A 233 30.42 4.16 -42.23
C PHE A 233 30.79 5.57 -41.76
N ASP A 234 30.24 6.04 -40.63
CA ASP A 234 30.42 7.41 -40.13
C ASP A 234 30.31 7.47 -38.60
N ASP A 235 31.47 7.44 -37.93
CA ASP A 235 31.57 7.54 -36.46
C ASP A 235 30.99 8.85 -35.89
N GLN A 236 31.15 9.98 -36.60
CA GLN A 236 30.66 11.27 -36.10
C GLN A 236 29.13 11.35 -36.13
N LEU A 237 28.52 10.77 -37.17
CA LEU A 237 27.08 10.67 -37.26
C LEU A 237 26.52 9.70 -36.22
N ALA A 238 27.19 8.57 -35.98
CA ALA A 238 26.84 7.63 -34.92
C ALA A 238 26.86 8.29 -33.54
N GLU A 239 27.90 9.07 -33.22
CA GLU A 239 27.99 9.83 -31.96
C GLU A 239 26.82 10.82 -31.78
N LYS A 240 26.36 11.47 -32.86
CA LYS A 240 25.21 12.38 -32.81
C LYS A 240 23.91 11.65 -32.47
N TYR A 241 23.63 10.52 -33.11
CA TYR A 241 22.45 9.72 -32.81
C TYR A 241 22.51 9.12 -31.40
N GLU A 242 23.68 8.73 -30.91
CA GLU A 242 23.86 8.29 -29.52
C GLU A 242 23.60 9.42 -28.52
N ALA A 243 24.10 10.62 -28.79
CA ALA A 243 23.83 11.78 -27.95
C ALA A 243 22.33 12.11 -27.91
N GLN A 244 21.67 12.08 -29.07
CA GLN A 244 20.22 12.26 -29.16
C GLN A 244 19.49 11.19 -28.35
N ARG A 245 19.80 9.91 -28.54
CA ARG A 245 19.22 8.80 -27.77
C ARG A 245 19.33 9.01 -26.25
N LYS A 246 20.50 9.43 -25.75
CA LYS A 246 20.73 9.68 -24.32
C LYS A 246 19.89 10.84 -23.78
N THR A 247 19.67 11.89 -24.57
CA THR A 247 18.79 12.99 -24.13
C THR A 247 17.33 12.56 -23.94
N MET A 248 16.93 11.44 -24.55
CA MET A 248 15.57 10.92 -24.54
C MET A 248 15.29 9.92 -23.41
N LEU A 249 16.29 9.56 -22.59
CA LEU A 249 16.18 8.48 -21.58
C LEU A 249 15.03 8.64 -20.57
N ASN A 250 14.69 9.86 -20.16
CA ASN A 250 13.79 10.09 -19.01
C ASN A 250 12.42 10.70 -19.37
N ASN A 251 12.26 11.31 -20.55
CA ASN A 251 11.11 12.18 -20.86
C ASN A 251 10.27 11.76 -22.07
N ASP A 252 10.64 10.69 -22.77
CA ASP A 252 10.09 10.41 -24.08
C ASP A 252 9.18 9.17 -24.13
N SER A 253 8.18 9.27 -25.01
CA SER A 253 7.21 8.22 -25.28
C SER A 253 7.79 7.09 -26.13
N GLU A 254 7.15 5.92 -26.12
CA GLU A 254 7.51 4.83 -27.04
C GLU A 254 7.50 5.28 -28.51
N LEU A 255 6.58 6.18 -28.88
CA LEU A 255 6.45 6.71 -30.25
C LEU A 255 7.70 7.48 -30.69
N SER A 256 8.21 8.36 -29.83
CA SER A 256 9.43 9.13 -30.11
C SER A 256 10.67 8.23 -30.26
N LEU A 257 10.73 7.12 -29.54
CA LEU A 257 11.81 6.14 -29.70
C LEU A 257 11.67 5.32 -30.98
N THR A 258 10.45 4.95 -31.36
CA THR A 258 10.22 4.30 -32.66
C THR A 258 10.58 5.23 -33.82
N ASP A 259 10.24 6.52 -33.74
CA ASP A 259 10.61 7.50 -34.76
C ASP A 259 12.13 7.66 -34.89
N LEU A 260 12.86 7.62 -33.76
CA LEU A 260 14.32 7.64 -33.77
C LEU A 260 14.88 6.36 -34.39
N SER A 261 14.34 5.20 -34.05
CA SER A 261 14.73 3.92 -34.64
C SER A 261 14.54 3.92 -36.16
N GLU A 262 13.40 4.41 -36.66
CA GLU A 262 13.14 4.54 -38.09
C GLU A 262 14.13 5.50 -38.78
N GLN A 263 14.46 6.62 -38.14
CA GLN A 263 15.45 7.57 -38.67
C GLN A 263 16.84 6.94 -38.76
N VAL A 264 17.28 6.22 -37.73
CA VAL A 264 18.57 5.51 -37.71
C VAL A 264 18.62 4.48 -38.85
N SER A 265 17.59 3.64 -38.99
CA SER A 265 17.56 2.63 -40.05
C SER A 265 17.48 3.23 -41.46
N ALA A 266 16.71 4.31 -41.65
CA ALA A 266 16.65 4.99 -42.94
C ALA A 266 18.02 5.56 -43.34
N MET A 267 18.76 6.12 -42.37
CA MET A 267 20.10 6.66 -42.58
C MET A 267 21.11 5.55 -42.89
N GLY A 268 21.11 4.46 -42.12
CA GLY A 268 21.98 3.31 -42.38
C GLY A 268 21.77 2.70 -43.77
N LEU A 269 20.51 2.63 -44.22
CA LEU A 269 20.17 2.15 -45.56
C LEU A 269 20.64 3.11 -46.67
N ASP A 270 20.59 4.42 -46.43
CA ASP A 270 21.15 5.42 -47.36
C ASP A 270 22.68 5.31 -47.45
N LEU A 271 23.38 5.15 -46.32
CA LEU A 271 24.83 4.95 -46.28
C LEU A 271 25.25 3.69 -47.05
N LYS A 272 24.55 2.57 -46.83
CA LYS A 272 24.76 1.32 -47.59
C LYS A 272 24.53 1.50 -49.09
N LYS A 273 23.49 2.24 -49.50
CA LYS A 273 23.23 2.55 -50.92
C LYS A 273 24.33 3.40 -51.53
N ARG A 274 24.82 4.42 -50.82
CA ARG A 274 25.93 5.28 -51.28
C ARG A 274 27.20 4.47 -51.46
N LEU A 275 27.55 3.60 -50.50
CA LEU A 275 28.72 2.73 -50.61
C LEU A 275 28.61 1.78 -51.82
N SER A 276 27.46 1.13 -52.00
CA SER A 276 27.21 0.27 -53.16
C SER A 276 27.40 1.02 -54.48
N LYS A 277 26.87 2.24 -54.57
CA LYS A 277 27.03 3.10 -55.76
C LYS A 277 28.51 3.48 -56.01
N ILE A 278 29.26 3.80 -54.96
CA ILE A 278 30.70 4.11 -55.07
C ILE A 278 31.47 2.86 -55.53
N ASN A 279 31.18 1.70 -54.96
CA ASN A 279 31.84 0.45 -55.34
C ASN A 279 31.59 0.08 -56.81
N LEU A 280 30.37 0.30 -57.31
CA LEU A 280 30.06 0.12 -58.74
C LEU A 280 30.85 1.10 -59.62
N GLN A 281 30.96 2.37 -59.21
CA GLN A 281 31.76 3.36 -59.94
C GLN A 281 33.24 3.03 -59.96
N ILE A 282 33.79 2.54 -58.84
CA ILE A 282 35.19 2.08 -58.76
C ILE A 282 35.40 0.88 -59.69
N ALA A 283 34.47 -0.08 -59.73
CA ALA A 283 34.54 -1.21 -60.65
C ALA A 283 34.54 -0.75 -62.11
N ASP A 284 33.65 0.17 -62.49
CA ASP A 284 33.60 0.75 -63.84
C ASP A 284 34.92 1.47 -64.21
N TRP A 285 35.54 2.17 -63.25
CA TRP A 285 36.82 2.84 -63.45
C TRP A 285 37.98 1.87 -63.63
N ILE A 286 38.00 0.79 -62.84
CA ILE A 286 38.99 -0.30 -62.99
C ILE A 286 38.83 -0.96 -64.36
N ASP A 287 37.61 -1.27 -64.78
CA ASP A 287 37.30 -1.85 -66.10
C ASP A 287 37.70 -0.90 -67.25
N SER A 288 37.62 0.41 -67.02
CA SER A 288 38.07 1.45 -67.95
C SER A 288 39.59 1.67 -67.95
N GLY A 289 40.34 0.92 -67.12
CA GLY A 289 41.81 0.95 -67.07
C GLY A 289 42.43 1.95 -66.09
N ILE A 290 41.65 2.51 -65.15
CA ILE A 290 42.18 3.40 -64.11
C ILE A 290 42.75 2.55 -62.97
N VAL A 291 44.03 2.77 -62.64
CA VAL A 291 44.71 2.08 -61.54
C VAL A 291 44.79 3.01 -60.33
N PHE A 292 44.19 2.60 -59.21
CA PHE A 292 44.34 3.29 -57.93
C PHE A 292 45.66 2.85 -57.30
N SER A 293 46.63 3.77 -57.18
CA SER A 293 47.93 3.57 -56.52
C SER A 293 47.92 4.01 -55.08
#